data_AF-A0A928UMY2-F1
#
_entry.id   AF-A0A928UMY2-F1
#
_cell.length_a   1.000
_cell.length_b   1.000
_cell.length_c   1.000
_cell.angle_alpha   90.00
_cell.angle_beta   90.00
_cell.angle_gamma   90.00
#
_symmetry.space_group_name_H-M   'P 1'
#
loop_
_entity.id
_entity.type
_entity.pdbx_description
1 polymer ?
#
loop_
_entity_poly.entity_id
_entity_poly.type
_entity_poly.pdbx_seq_one_letter_code
_entity_poly.pdbx_strand_id
1 'polypeptide(L)'
;MYLQGNLELLFNALDSMSCIDEVLQMDWQLFLNKAKRHRKECDKAVDIVNSCDSDPTKLKVALEAFPSLILKYLAIEVGLEMLECEQYKNKQVVVH
;
A
#
# COMPACT_ATOMS: atom_id res chain seq x y z
N MET A 1 3.47 -4.07 -10.36
CA MET A 1 2.09 -3.56 -10.51
C MET A 1 2.01 -2.31 -9.67
N TYR A 2 1.27 -1.30 -10.10
CA TYR A 2 1.11 -0.06 -9.33
C TYR A 2 -0.24 -0.06 -8.64
N LEU A 3 -0.32 0.50 -7.44
CA LEU A 3 -1.61 0.76 -6.80
C LEU A 3 -2.33 1.86 -7.59
N GLN A 4 -3.61 1.64 -7.84
CA GLN A 4 -4.45 2.52 -8.64
C GLN A 4 -5.62 3.01 -7.77
N GLY A 5 -6.11 4.21 -8.07
CA GLY A 5 -7.20 4.85 -7.34
C GLY A 5 -6.70 5.77 -6.23
N ASN A 6 -7.50 5.92 -5.17
CA ASN A 6 -7.20 6.84 -4.08
C ASN A 6 -6.19 6.24 -3.08
N LEU A 7 -4.90 6.52 -3.31
CA LEU A 7 -3.80 6.08 -2.43
C LEU A 7 -3.95 6.56 -0.99
N GLU A 8 -4.45 7.79 -0.77
CA GLU A 8 -4.71 8.31 0.58
C GLU A 8 -5.77 7.48 1.30
N LEU A 9 -6.82 7.04 0.59
CA LEU A 9 -7.87 6.21 1.15
C LEU A 9 -7.34 4.83 1.55
N LEU A 10 -6.47 4.23 0.73
CA LEU A 10 -5.80 2.97 1.07
C LEU A 10 -4.86 3.13 2.27
N PHE A 11 -4.05 4.20 2.29
CA PHE A 11 -3.16 4.50 3.41
C PHE A 11 -3.95 4.66 4.71
N ASN A 12 -4.99 5.48 4.70
CA ASN A 12 -5.85 5.71 5.86
C ASN A 12 -6.54 4.43 6.35
N ALA A 13 -6.96 3.55 5.43
CA ALA A 13 -7.54 2.27 5.79
C ALA A 13 -6.51 1.37 6.50
N LEU A 14 -5.29 1.27 5.97
CA LEU A 14 -4.21 0.48 6.58
C LEU A 14 -3.72 1.09 7.91
N ASP A 15 -3.72 2.42 8.03
CA ASP A 15 -3.38 3.14 9.26
C ASP A 15 -4.40 2.86 10.36
N SER A 16 -5.69 2.87 10.02
CA SER A 16 -6.77 2.50 10.95
C SER A 16 -6.68 1.05 11.47
N MET A 17 -5.93 0.20 10.77
CA MET A 17 -5.64 -1.19 11.13
C MET A 17 -4.25 -1.35 11.80
N SER A 18 -3.59 -0.24 12.18
CA SER A 18 -2.24 -0.20 12.76
C SER A 18 -1.14 -0.80 11.88
N CYS A 19 -1.40 -1.03 10.59
CA CYS A 19 -0.44 -1.65 9.69
C CYS A 19 0.72 -0.70 9.34
N ILE A 20 0.45 0.61 9.27
CA ILE A 20 1.47 1.64 9.00
C ILE A 20 2.48 1.70 10.16
N ASP A 21 2.00 1.80 11.40
CA ASP A 21 2.85 1.82 12.59
C ASP A 21 3.75 0.59 12.69
N GLU A 22 3.19 -0.60 12.45
CA GLU A 22 3.97 -1.85 12.45
C GLU A 22 5.07 -1.85 11.37
N VAL A 23 4.78 -1.32 10.20
CA VAL A 23 5.75 -1.19 9.11
C VAL A 23 6.84 -0.20 9.47
N LEU A 24 6.53 0.94 10.08
CA LEU A 24 7.54 1.95 10.44
C LEU A 24 8.61 1.41 11.42
N GLN A 25 8.26 0.41 12.23
CA GLN A 25 9.17 -0.20 13.21
C GLN A 25 9.90 -1.45 12.69
N MET A 26 9.59 -1.94 11.49
CA MET A 26 10.17 -3.19 10.98
C MET A 26 11.40 -2.97 10.08
N ASP A 27 12.23 -4.01 9.96
CA ASP A 27 13.26 -4.07 8.92
C ASP A 27 12.62 -4.39 7.56
N TRP A 28 12.49 -3.36 6.71
CA TRP A 28 11.86 -3.47 5.41
C TRP A 28 12.62 -4.39 4.46
N GLN A 29 13.95 -4.42 4.51
CA GLN A 29 14.74 -5.29 3.62
C GLN A 29 14.50 -6.77 3.96
N LEU A 30 14.52 -7.10 5.25
CA LEU A 30 14.27 -8.47 5.68
C LEU A 30 12.83 -8.89 5.37
N PHE A 31 11.87 -8.00 5.59
CA PHE A 31 10.46 -8.26 5.29
C PHE A 31 10.22 -8.44 3.79
N LEU A 32 10.69 -7.54 2.93
CA LEU A 32 10.52 -7.61 1.49
C LEU A 32 11.17 -8.88 0.91
N ASN A 33 12.31 -9.31 1.45
CA ASN A 33 12.93 -10.59 1.08
C ASN A 33 12.06 -11.80 1.42
N LYS A 34 11.29 -11.76 2.51
CA LYS A 34 10.29 -12.79 2.85
C LYS A 34 9.06 -12.68 1.94
N ALA A 35 8.56 -11.47 1.70
CA ALA A 35 7.40 -11.19 0.86
C ALA A 35 7.62 -11.65 -0.59
N LYS A 36 8.87 -11.65 -1.11
CA LYS A 36 9.21 -12.24 -2.42
C LYS A 36 8.73 -13.69 -2.59
N ARG A 37 8.64 -14.47 -1.51
CA ARG A 37 8.12 -15.85 -1.56
C ARG A 37 6.61 -15.92 -1.75
N HIS A 38 5.91 -14.83 -1.44
CA HIS A 38 4.47 -14.66 -1.56
C HIS A 38 4.10 -13.66 -2.66
N ARG A 39 4.98 -13.51 -3.67
CA ARG A 39 4.80 -12.50 -4.72
C ARG A 39 3.46 -12.62 -5.43
N LYS A 40 2.99 -13.85 -5.67
CA LYS A 40 1.70 -14.08 -6.33
C LYS A 40 0.53 -13.59 -5.49
N GLU A 41 0.57 -13.82 -4.18
CA GLU A 41 -0.45 -13.32 -3.25
C GLU A 41 -0.40 -11.79 -3.14
N CYS A 42 0.80 -11.20 -3.11
CA CYS A 42 1.01 -9.76 -3.12
C CYS A 42 0.44 -9.11 -4.39
N ASP A 43 0.80 -9.64 -5.57
CA ASP A 43 0.31 -9.14 -6.86
C ASP A 43 -1.23 -9.22 -6.92
N LYS A 44 -1.81 -10.35 -6.49
CA LYS A 44 -3.26 -10.52 -6.42
C LYS A 44 -3.93 -9.53 -5.45
N ALA A 45 -3.28 -9.20 -4.34
CA ALA A 45 -3.81 -8.24 -3.38
C ALA A 45 -3.86 -6.83 -3.97
N VAL A 46 -2.83 -6.44 -4.73
CA VAL A 46 -2.81 -5.18 -5.49
C VAL A 46 -3.98 -5.13 -6.49
N ASP A 47 -4.20 -6.22 -7.25
CA ASP A 47 -5.31 -6.29 -8.21
C ASP A 47 -6.69 -6.13 -7.54
N ILE A 48 -6.88 -6.78 -6.38
CA ILE A 48 -8.13 -6.69 -5.60
C ILE A 48 -8.34 -5.26 -5.10
N VAL A 49 -7.30 -4.65 -4.52
CA VAL A 49 -7.36 -3.26 -4.04
C VAL A 49 -7.71 -2.31 -5.19
N ASN A 50 -7.07 -2.48 -6.34
CA ASN A 50 -7.35 -1.67 -7.53
C ASN A 50 -8.79 -1.84 -8.04
N SER A 51 -9.37 -3.03 -7.88
CA SER A 51 -10.77 -3.30 -8.26
C SER A 51 -11.82 -2.72 -7.32
N CYS A 52 -11.42 -2.13 -6.18
CA CYS A 52 -12.36 -1.56 -5.22
C CYS A 52 -12.92 -0.19 -5.65
N ASP A 53 -12.53 0.36 -6.82
CA ASP A 53 -13.05 1.62 -7.40
C ASP A 53 -13.06 2.82 -6.42
N SER A 54 -12.10 2.86 -5.47
CA SER A 54 -12.05 3.85 -4.38
C SER A 54 -13.28 3.86 -3.44
N ASP A 55 -14.05 2.76 -3.38
CA ASP A 55 -15.12 2.55 -2.40
C ASP A 55 -14.50 2.16 -1.04
N PRO A 56 -14.59 3.01 -0.01
CA PRO A 56 -13.96 2.77 1.29
C PRO A 56 -14.52 1.56 2.02
N THR A 57 -15.81 1.25 1.82
CA THR A 57 -16.44 0.09 2.46
C THR A 57 -15.94 -1.20 1.82
N LYS A 58 -15.91 -1.28 0.50
CA LYS A 58 -15.37 -2.45 -0.21
C LYS A 58 -13.90 -2.66 0.09
N LEU A 59 -13.12 -1.57 0.09
CA LEU A 59 -11.70 -1.65 0.37
C LEU A 59 -11.44 -2.20 1.78
N LYS A 60 -12.13 -1.67 2.79
CA LYS A 60 -11.98 -2.16 4.17
C LYS A 60 -12.30 -3.65 4.28
N VAL A 61 -13.41 -4.10 3.70
CA VAL A 61 -13.80 -5.52 3.70
C VAL A 61 -12.74 -6.39 3.00
N ALA A 62 -12.18 -5.92 1.88
CA ALA A 62 -11.11 -6.63 1.18
C ALA A 62 -9.83 -6.72 2.02
N LEU A 63 -9.45 -5.62 2.69
CA LEU A 63 -8.27 -5.57 3.55
C LEU A 63 -8.41 -6.48 4.78
N GLU A 64 -9.56 -6.50 5.43
CA GLU A 64 -9.82 -7.39 6.58
C GLU A 64 -9.68 -8.89 6.22
N ALA A 65 -9.87 -9.25 4.96
CA ALA A 65 -9.70 -10.62 4.48
C ALA A 65 -8.23 -11.01 4.21
N PHE A 66 -7.29 -10.06 4.20
CA PHE A 66 -5.90 -10.34 3.89
C PHE A 66 -5.08 -10.76 5.11
N PRO A 67 -4.12 -11.70 4.94
CA PRO A 67 -3.14 -12.00 5.98
C PRO A 67 -2.31 -10.76 6.35
N SER A 68 -1.87 -10.67 7.61
CA SER A 68 -1.01 -9.57 8.10
C SER A 68 0.22 -9.32 7.22
N LEU A 69 0.82 -10.37 6.65
CA LEU A 69 1.94 -10.24 5.71
C LEU A 69 1.56 -9.40 4.47
N ILE A 70 0.38 -9.64 3.91
CA ILE A 70 -0.09 -8.92 2.72
C ILE A 70 -0.45 -7.48 3.07
N LEU A 71 -1.09 -7.26 4.23
CA LEU A 71 -1.40 -5.92 4.71
C LEU A 71 -0.15 -5.06 4.92
N LYS A 72 0.89 -5.64 5.52
CA LYS A 72 2.20 -4.99 5.69
C LYS A 72 2.87 -4.70 4.36
N TYR A 73 2.77 -5.62 3.40
CA TYR A 73 3.28 -5.40 2.06
C TYR A 73 2.57 -4.22 1.37
N LEU A 74 1.23 -4.19 1.40
CA LEU A 74 0.45 -3.09 0.85
C LEU A 74 0.76 -1.75 1.54
N ALA A 75 0.97 -1.76 2.86
CA ALA A 75 1.38 -0.58 3.63
C ALA A 75 2.73 0.00 3.19
N ILE A 76 3.70 -0.87 2.88
CA ILE A 76 4.99 -0.43 2.34
C ILE A 76 4.80 0.15 0.92
N GLU A 77 4.12 -0.56 0.04
CA GLU A 77 3.93 -0.14 -1.36
C GLU A 77 3.18 1.19 -1.45
N VAL A 78 2.07 1.36 -0.72
CA VAL A 78 1.31 2.62 -0.73
C VAL A 78 2.15 3.78 -0.19
N GLY A 79 2.94 3.56 0.86
CA GLY A 79 3.82 4.59 1.41
C GLY A 79 4.91 5.02 0.43
N LEU A 80 5.53 4.07 -0.28
CA LEU A 80 6.53 4.35 -1.29
C LEU A 80 5.92 5.09 -2.49
N GLU A 81 4.76 4.66 -2.98
CA GLU A 81 4.08 5.33 -4.08
C GLU A 81 3.64 6.75 -3.72
N MET A 82 3.13 6.98 -2.50
CA MET A 82 2.79 8.32 -2.04
C MET A 82 4.03 9.23 -1.96
N LEU A 83 5.15 8.73 -1.44
CA LEU A 83 6.42 9.48 -1.41
C LEU A 83 6.92 9.81 -2.83
N GLU A 84 6.81 8.87 -3.76
CA GLU A 84 7.16 9.09 -5.16
C GLU A 84 6.26 10.17 -5.78
N CYS A 85 4.93 10.08 -5.60
CA CYS A 85 3.98 11.08 -6.06
C CYS A 85 4.26 12.49 -5.52
N GLU A 86 4.55 12.62 -4.21
CA GLU A 86 4.88 13.91 -3.59
C GLU A 86 6.19 14.50 -4.15
N GLN A 87 7.20 13.66 -4.42
CA GLN A 87 8.43 14.11 -5.07
C GLN A 87 8.17 14.58 -6.52
N TYR A 88 7.28 13.91 -7.26
CA TYR A 88 6.90 14.35 -8.61
C TYR A 88 6.13 15.67 -8.61
N LYS A 89 5.18 15.87 -7.67
CA LYS A 89 4.48 17.15 -7.50
C LYS A 89 5.48 18.28 -7.25
N ASN A 90 6.40 18.10 -6.31
CA ASN A 90 7.40 19.11 -5.96
C ASN A 90 8.34 19.45 -7.13
N LYS A 91 8.71 18.48 -7.98
CA LYS A 91 9.53 18.72 -9.17
C LYS A 91 8.84 19.58 -10.23
N GLN A 92 7.51 19.58 -10.32
CA GLN A 92 6.78 20.42 -11.29
C GLN A 92 6.67 21.88 -10.83
N VAL A 93 6.70 22.15 -9.52
CA VAL A 93 6.61 23.51 -8.98
C VAL A 93 7.91 24.30 -9.15
N VAL A 94 9.05 23.64 -9.35
CA VAL A 94 10.37 24.28 -9.51
C VAL A 94 10.70 24.62 -10.97
N VAL A 95 9.79 24.35 -11.91
CA VAL A 95 9.97 24.67 -13.34
C VAL A 95 9.03 25.81 -13.76
N HIS A 96 8.92 26.89 -12.99
CA HIS A 96 8.29 28.16 -13.41
C HIS A 96 9.15 29.34 -12.95
#